data_AF-A0A1A3U9A2-F1
#
_entry.id   AF-A0A1A3U9A2-F1
#
_cell.length_a   1.000
_cell.length_b   1.000
_cell.length_c   1.000
_cell.angle_alpha   90.00
_cell.angle_beta   90.00
_cell.angle_gamma   90.00
#
_symmetry.space_group_name_H-M   'P 1'
#
loop_
_entity.id
_entity.type
_entity.pdbx_description
1 polymer ?
#
loop_
_entity_poly.entity_id
_entity_poly.type
_entity_poly.pdbx_seq_one_letter_code
_entity_poly.pdbx_strand_id
1 'polypeptide(L)'
;MPIRWNVPEHSAALRRLTEALDADRKRAGAVVLGPDGCGKSTLARLAAEDRARRHPQTRIRWVIGTPAERTVPFGALSHLVQVAEIGKPAALLRAARESLVAGLDDGELLLVVDDAHQLDILSATLVYQLALTGAARMIITGCADGAPVAPPPIAALWGDDLLDRIDIAAPDEATHAGHDVADIEAFLAALPGPARAALDYLAVLEPLALADLTRLAGAEAVGQAEELGVLETRTRGGHGPDPVVYTAHPLFAERALQALGGRDGQAARRLRTEVVAVLAERPCEHVGEQLRLAALTAASDAPQPAADLVDAAQQALRLGDLELGERLARSALDRSDHLPARLALAHALGWQGRGREADAVLSAVDPAGLTEPELMAWALPRAANQFFMLGEPERATAFLAATRGRVTGASPRITLDALGATFAMNAGNIGRAAHSAAALPAQATAMSSAAGSAST
;
A
#
# COMPACT_ATOMS: atom_id res chain seq x y z
N MET A 1 29.39 -14.77 16.13
CA MET A 1 29.32 -13.60 17.04
C MET A 1 28.13 -12.77 16.60
N PRO A 2 27.33 -12.17 17.50
CA PRO A 2 26.26 -11.27 17.07
C PRO A 2 26.88 -10.12 16.28
N ILE A 3 26.33 -9.80 15.10
CA ILE A 3 26.62 -8.51 14.46
C ILE A 3 25.87 -7.48 15.29
N ARG A 4 26.47 -7.03 16.39
CA ARG A 4 26.03 -5.81 17.03
C ARG A 4 26.50 -4.70 16.12
N TRP A 5 25.57 -4.19 15.31
CA TRP A 5 25.83 -3.02 14.51
C TRP A 5 26.31 -1.90 15.42
N ASN A 6 27.59 -1.52 15.30
CA ASN A 6 28.15 -0.47 16.14
C ASN A 6 27.60 0.85 15.62
N VAL A 7 26.51 1.34 16.22
CA VAL A 7 25.88 2.59 15.82
C VAL A 7 26.83 3.72 16.18
N PRO A 8 27.39 4.46 15.19
CA PRO A 8 28.27 5.58 15.49
C PRO A 8 27.50 6.63 16.31
N GLU A 9 28.17 7.25 17.27
CA GLU A 9 27.58 8.35 18.03
C GLU A 9 27.44 9.60 17.14
N HIS A 10 26.26 9.77 16.54
CA HIS A 10 25.93 10.93 15.72
C HIS A 10 25.52 12.15 16.57
N SER A 11 26.37 12.55 17.52
CA SER A 11 26.04 13.62 18.49
C SER A 11 25.69 14.96 17.82
N ALA A 12 26.34 15.29 16.70
CA ALA A 12 26.04 16.50 15.94
C ALA A 12 24.70 16.42 15.20
N ALA A 13 24.40 15.27 14.57
CA ALA A 13 23.11 15.06 13.90
C ALA A 13 21.96 15.01 14.91
N LEU A 14 22.18 14.43 16.10
CA LEU A 14 21.20 14.39 17.17
C LEU A 14 20.84 15.79 17.66
N ARG A 15 21.86 16.64 17.90
CA ARG A 15 21.62 18.05 18.26
C ARG A 15 20.80 18.79 17.21
N ARG A 16 21.16 18.66 15.93
CA ARG A 16 20.41 19.30 14.81
C ARG A 16 18.97 18.80 14.74
N LEU A 17 18.75 17.49 14.91
CA LEU A 17 17.41 16.90 14.90
C LEU A 17 16.58 17.41 16.09
N THR A 18 17.18 17.47 17.28
CA THR A 18 16.54 18.02 18.48
C THR A 18 16.18 19.50 18.29
N GLU A 19 17.07 20.31 17.74
CA GLU A 19 16.81 21.73 17.43
C GLU A 19 15.66 21.90 16.43
N ALA A 20 15.62 21.08 15.36
CA ALA A 20 14.54 21.09 14.38
C ALA A 20 13.18 20.70 14.99
N LEU A 21 13.18 19.75 15.93
CA LEU A 21 11.98 19.34 16.67
C LEU A 21 11.54 20.38 17.70
N ASP A 22 12.43 21.20 18.23
CA ASP A 22 12.12 22.22 19.24
C ASP A 22 11.74 23.57 18.63
N ALA A 23 11.91 23.75 17.32
CA ALA A 23 11.56 24.98 16.62
C ALA A 23 10.08 25.36 16.83
N ASP A 24 9.83 26.62 17.23
CA ASP A 24 8.47 27.16 17.38
C ASP A 24 7.89 27.58 16.02
N ARG A 25 7.78 26.60 15.12
CA ARG A 25 7.19 26.74 13.79
C ARG A 25 6.04 25.74 13.67
N LYS A 26 5.01 26.11 12.90
CA LYS A 26 3.92 25.18 12.55
C LYS A 26 4.40 23.91 11.84
N ARG A 27 5.55 23.97 11.17
CA ARG A 27 6.21 22.85 10.49
C ARG A 27 7.54 22.60 11.19
N ALA A 28 7.63 21.53 11.96
CA ALA A 28 8.79 21.23 12.77
C ALA A 28 9.14 19.75 12.70
N GLY A 29 10.43 19.48 12.58
CA GLY A 29 10.95 18.15 12.30
C GLY A 29 12.02 18.16 11.21
N ALA A 30 12.56 16.98 10.95
CA ALA A 30 13.63 16.81 9.97
C ALA A 30 13.53 15.47 9.24
N VAL A 31 14.11 15.46 8.04
CA VAL A 31 14.41 14.27 7.26
C VAL A 31 15.87 13.93 7.41
N VAL A 32 16.14 12.73 7.91
CA VAL A 32 17.47 12.16 8.15
C VAL A 32 17.78 11.16 7.05
N LEU A 33 18.73 11.49 6.19
CA LEU A 33 19.13 10.67 5.04
C LEU A 33 20.52 10.09 5.22
N GLY A 34 20.73 8.86 4.81
CA GLY A 34 22.06 8.23 4.81
C GLY A 34 22.02 6.76 4.43
N PRO A 35 23.19 6.12 4.23
CA PRO A 35 23.29 4.71 3.85
C PRO A 35 22.67 3.75 4.89
N ASP A 36 22.39 2.52 4.46
CA ASP A 36 21.87 1.49 5.37
C ASP A 36 22.87 1.20 6.49
N GLY A 37 22.30 0.95 7.68
CA GLY A 37 23.08 0.74 8.89
C GLY A 37 23.84 1.98 9.41
N CYS A 38 23.79 3.17 8.82
CA CYS A 38 24.51 4.30 9.43
C CYS A 38 23.95 4.77 10.80
N GLY A 39 22.88 4.16 11.33
CA GLY A 39 22.33 4.45 12.67
C GLY A 39 21.14 5.41 12.69
N LYS A 40 20.50 5.66 11.54
CA LYS A 40 19.37 6.60 11.38
C LYS A 40 18.20 6.28 12.32
N SER A 41 17.79 5.02 12.37
CA SER A 41 16.69 4.55 13.24
C SER A 41 17.00 4.76 14.72
N THR A 42 18.26 4.52 15.13
CA THR A 42 18.72 4.79 16.49
C THR A 42 18.70 6.28 16.80
N LEU A 43 19.14 7.13 15.86
CA LEU A 43 19.10 8.58 15.99
C LEU A 43 17.66 9.08 16.20
N ALA A 44 16.73 8.61 15.36
CA ALA A 44 15.32 8.94 15.45
C ALA A 44 14.72 8.52 16.79
N ARG A 45 15.05 7.32 17.28
CA ARG A 45 14.62 6.82 18.59
C ARG A 45 15.12 7.70 19.73
N LEU A 46 16.42 8.02 19.75
CA LEU A 46 17.01 8.85 20.81
C LEU A 46 16.38 10.25 20.85
N ALA A 47 16.13 10.86 19.70
CA ALA A 47 15.47 12.16 19.61
C ALA A 47 14.00 12.11 20.06
N ALA A 48 13.27 11.07 19.67
CA ALA A 48 11.88 10.87 20.08
C ALA A 48 11.76 10.63 21.60
N GLU A 49 12.60 9.79 22.17
CA GLU A 49 12.68 9.55 23.62
C GLU A 49 13.02 10.84 24.39
N ASP A 50 13.96 11.63 23.88
CA ASP A 50 14.31 12.93 24.47
C ASP A 50 13.14 13.92 24.45
N ARG A 51 12.42 14.00 23.34
CA ARG A 51 11.22 14.83 23.22
C ARG A 51 10.14 14.38 24.21
N ALA A 52 9.84 13.09 24.30
CA ALA A 52 8.85 12.58 25.26
C ALA A 52 9.23 12.87 26.72
N ARG A 53 10.52 12.78 27.07
CA ARG A 53 10.99 13.16 28.41
C ARG A 53 10.78 14.65 28.71
N ARG A 54 11.06 15.53 27.74
CA ARG A 54 10.91 16.99 27.90
C ARG A 54 9.47 17.48 27.78
N HIS A 55 8.65 16.77 27.00
CA HIS A 55 7.25 17.10 26.70
C HIS A 55 6.37 15.87 26.92
N PRO A 56 5.97 15.55 28.17
CA PRO A 56 5.25 14.32 28.50
C PRO A 56 3.86 14.17 27.85
N GLN A 57 3.29 15.26 27.34
CA GLN A 57 2.03 15.26 26.57
C GLN A 57 2.21 14.90 25.09
N THR A 58 3.46 14.72 24.63
CA THR A 58 3.76 14.30 23.26
C THR A 58 3.36 12.86 23.07
N ARG A 59 2.42 12.61 22.15
CA ARG A 59 2.05 11.26 21.76
C ARG A 59 2.92 10.83 20.58
N ILE A 60 3.77 9.84 20.79
CA ILE A 60 4.62 9.29 19.75
C ILE A 60 3.88 8.21 18.97
N ARG A 61 3.93 8.29 17.64
CA ARG A 61 3.49 7.23 16.72
C ARG A 61 4.66 6.80 15.85
N TRP A 62 4.94 5.49 15.87
CA TRP A 62 5.98 4.90 15.04
C TRP A 62 5.37 4.25 13.80
N VAL A 63 6.01 4.53 12.67
CA VAL A 63 5.74 3.97 11.35
C VAL A 63 7.07 3.53 10.78
N ILE A 64 7.16 2.31 10.29
CA ILE A 64 8.38 1.76 9.70
C ILE A 64 7.99 1.28 8.31
N GLY A 65 8.62 1.83 7.28
CA GLY A 65 8.41 1.35 5.92
C GLY A 65 9.13 0.02 5.72
N THR A 66 8.41 -0.99 5.25
CA THR A 66 9.01 -2.27 4.85
C THR A 66 8.68 -2.59 3.39
N PRO A 67 9.53 -3.35 2.67
CA PRO A 67 9.21 -3.79 1.31
C PRO A 67 7.89 -4.58 1.23
N ALA A 68 7.52 -5.31 2.29
CA ALA A 68 6.27 -6.06 2.35
C ALA A 68 5.05 -5.14 2.49
N GLU A 69 5.12 -4.16 3.40
CA GLU A 69 4.03 -3.19 3.62
C GLU A 69 3.85 -2.23 2.43
N ARG A 70 4.91 -1.94 1.67
CA ARG A 70 4.85 -1.15 0.43
C ARG A 70 3.89 -1.71 -0.64
N THR A 71 3.62 -3.03 -0.59
CA THR A 71 2.85 -3.73 -1.64
C THR A 71 1.34 -3.49 -1.57
N VAL A 72 0.87 -2.81 -0.51
CA VAL A 72 -0.54 -2.51 -0.30
C VAL A 72 -0.74 -1.03 0.11
N PRO A 73 -1.88 -0.42 -0.25
CA PRO A 73 -2.23 0.93 0.19
C PRO A 73 -2.26 1.08 1.71
N PHE A 74 -1.63 2.15 2.21
CA PHE A 74 -1.50 2.44 3.63
C PHE A 74 -0.84 1.33 4.45
N GLY A 75 -0.03 0.45 3.85
CA GLY A 75 0.46 -0.75 4.53
C GLY A 75 1.20 -0.46 5.84
N ALA A 76 2.10 0.54 5.84
CA ALA A 76 2.87 0.93 7.02
C ALA A 76 2.07 1.75 8.05
N LEU A 77 0.90 2.28 7.65
CA LEU A 77 0.01 3.13 8.45
C LEU A 77 -1.30 2.41 8.83
N SER A 78 -1.46 1.14 8.48
CA SER A 78 -2.73 0.42 8.62
C SER A 78 -3.18 0.32 10.07
N HIS A 79 -2.24 0.28 11.01
CA HIS A 79 -2.49 0.24 12.46
C HIS A 79 -2.88 1.61 13.03
N LEU A 80 -2.77 2.70 12.27
CA LEU A 80 -3.08 4.05 12.74
C LEU A 80 -4.30 4.66 12.06
N VAL A 81 -4.70 4.11 10.92
CA VAL A 81 -5.72 4.67 10.05
C VAL A 81 -6.94 3.76 10.03
N GLN A 82 -8.05 4.25 10.58
CA GLN A 82 -9.36 3.67 10.32
C GLN A 82 -9.91 4.24 9.02
N VAL A 83 -9.88 3.43 7.97
CA VAL A 83 -10.61 3.73 6.74
C VAL A 83 -12.03 3.20 6.90
N ALA A 84 -12.98 4.08 7.20
CA ALA A 84 -14.38 3.76 6.95
C ALA A 84 -14.59 3.57 5.43
N GLU A 85 -15.39 2.58 5.04
CA GLU A 85 -15.78 2.36 3.64
C GLU A 85 -16.58 3.55 3.09
N ILE A 86 -15.94 4.66 2.72
CA ILE A 86 -16.65 5.76 2.03
C ILE A 86 -15.75 6.54 1.05
N GLY A 87 -15.99 6.33 -0.24
CA GLY A 87 -15.91 7.38 -1.26
C GLY A 87 -14.54 7.72 -1.85
N LYS A 88 -14.38 8.98 -2.28
CA LYS A 88 -13.27 9.48 -3.10
C LYS A 88 -11.92 9.43 -2.34
N PRO A 89 -10.76 9.28 -3.03
CA PRO A 89 -9.43 9.26 -2.39
C PRO A 89 -9.13 10.44 -1.44
N ALA A 90 -9.73 11.62 -1.69
CA ALA A 90 -9.57 12.77 -0.80
C ALA A 90 -10.30 12.61 0.55
N ALA A 91 -11.45 11.94 0.58
CA ALA A 91 -12.18 11.66 1.83
C ALA A 91 -11.42 10.64 2.69
N LEU A 92 -10.81 9.66 2.03
CA LEU A 92 -9.93 8.67 2.63
C LEU A 92 -8.71 9.30 3.32
N LEU A 93 -7.95 10.15 2.62
CA LEU A 93 -6.81 10.87 3.21
C LEU A 93 -7.23 11.78 4.37
N ARG A 94 -8.42 12.40 4.27
CA ARG A 94 -8.99 13.21 5.35
C ARG A 94 -9.31 12.35 6.58
N ALA A 95 -10.01 11.23 6.41
CA ALA A 95 -10.34 10.30 7.49
C ALA A 95 -9.06 9.74 8.14
N ALA A 96 -8.06 9.40 7.34
CA ALA A 96 -6.77 8.93 7.82
C ALA A 96 -6.04 9.97 8.69
N ARG A 97 -6.05 11.24 8.26
CA ARG A 97 -5.52 12.34 9.07
C ARG A 97 -6.31 12.51 10.36
N GLU A 98 -7.65 12.52 10.29
CA GLU A 98 -8.53 12.66 11.46
C GLU A 98 -8.30 11.53 12.48
N SER A 99 -8.10 10.28 12.02
CA SER A 99 -7.76 9.12 12.85
C SER A 99 -6.43 9.28 13.58
N LEU A 100 -5.41 9.84 12.92
CA LEU A 100 -4.09 10.06 13.51
C LEU A 100 -4.07 11.14 14.60
N VAL A 101 -4.90 12.18 14.44
CA VAL A 101 -5.00 13.28 15.42
C VAL A 101 -6.10 13.07 16.46
N ALA A 102 -6.94 12.04 16.31
CA ALA A 102 -8.02 11.74 17.23
C ALA A 102 -7.49 11.41 18.63
N GLY A 103 -8.14 11.98 19.65
CA GLY A 103 -7.75 11.78 21.06
C GLY A 103 -6.47 12.50 21.46
N LEU A 104 -6.09 13.56 20.75
CA LEU A 104 -5.09 14.55 21.14
C LEU A 104 -5.79 15.81 21.69
N ASP A 105 -6.57 15.66 22.76
CA ASP A 105 -7.43 16.76 23.22
C ASP A 105 -6.64 18.00 23.71
N ASP A 106 -5.36 17.84 24.06
CA ASP A 106 -4.39 18.92 24.36
C ASP A 106 -2.92 18.54 24.03
N GLY A 107 -2.70 17.43 23.33
CA GLY A 107 -1.37 16.83 23.12
C GLY A 107 -0.79 17.08 21.73
N GLU A 108 0.53 17.04 21.63
CA GLU A 108 1.23 17.13 20.35
C GLU A 108 1.49 15.73 19.76
N LEU A 109 1.27 15.55 18.45
CA LEU A 109 1.65 14.34 17.73
C LEU A 109 3.11 14.43 17.27
N LEU A 110 3.94 13.47 17.70
CA LEU A 110 5.24 13.21 17.08
C LEU A 110 5.13 11.94 16.22
N LEU A 111 5.17 12.11 14.91
CA LEU A 111 5.20 11.01 13.95
C LEU A 111 6.65 10.68 13.59
N VAL A 112 7.08 9.47 13.93
CA VAL A 112 8.38 8.92 13.54
C VAL A 112 8.17 7.95 12.40
N VAL A 113 8.70 8.27 11.22
CA VAL A 113 8.66 7.43 10.03
C VAL A 113 10.06 6.94 9.73
N ASP A 114 10.32 5.67 10.02
CA ASP A 114 11.57 4.99 9.71
C ASP A 114 11.50 4.42 8.27
N ASP A 115 12.61 4.49 7.53
CA ASP A 115 12.73 3.96 6.17
C ASP A 115 11.61 4.42 5.21
N ALA A 116 11.34 5.74 5.18
CA ALA A 116 10.25 6.35 4.43
C ALA A 116 10.29 6.09 2.91
N HIS A 117 11.46 5.73 2.38
CA HIS A 117 11.63 5.30 0.98
C HIS A 117 10.90 3.99 0.66
N GLN A 118 10.56 3.19 1.68
CA GLN A 118 9.77 1.97 1.56
C GLN A 118 8.26 2.20 1.73
N LEU A 119 7.79 3.44 1.90
CA LEU A 119 6.34 3.69 1.97
C LEU A 119 5.64 3.49 0.62
N ASP A 120 4.39 3.04 0.67
CA ASP A 120 3.49 3.12 -0.48
C ASP A 120 3.10 4.58 -0.78
N ILE A 121 2.57 4.83 -1.98
CA ILE A 121 2.28 6.18 -2.45
C ILE A 121 1.21 6.89 -1.60
N LEU A 122 0.22 6.18 -1.07
CA LEU A 122 -0.83 6.77 -0.25
C LEU A 122 -0.32 7.08 1.16
N SER A 123 0.49 6.20 1.75
CA SER A 123 1.20 6.48 2.99
C SER A 123 2.08 7.72 2.87
N ALA A 124 2.91 7.77 1.83
CA ALA A 124 3.79 8.91 1.54
C ALA A 124 2.99 10.22 1.36
N THR A 125 1.87 10.16 0.65
CA THR A 125 0.98 11.31 0.45
C THR A 125 0.38 11.80 1.77
N LEU A 126 -0.03 10.89 2.65
CA LEU A 126 -0.56 11.26 3.96
C LEU A 126 0.51 11.93 4.84
N VAL A 127 1.74 11.40 4.86
CA VAL A 127 2.88 12.02 5.55
C VAL A 127 3.12 13.45 5.02
N TYR A 128 3.16 13.63 3.70
CA TYR A 128 3.29 14.95 3.09
C TYR A 128 2.17 15.92 3.50
N GLN A 129 0.91 15.47 3.49
CA GLN A 129 -0.24 16.30 3.88
C GLN A 129 -0.20 16.71 5.36
N LEU A 130 0.24 15.82 6.24
CA LEU A 130 0.43 16.12 7.66
C LEU A 130 1.53 17.17 7.86
N ALA A 131 2.64 17.08 7.12
CA ALA A 131 3.73 18.06 7.17
C ALA A 131 3.28 19.43 6.62
N LEU A 132 2.58 19.42 5.48
CA LEU A 132 2.09 20.63 4.81
C LEU A 132 1.15 21.43 5.71
N THR A 133 0.26 20.74 6.43
CA THR A 133 -0.74 21.33 7.34
C THR A 133 -0.19 21.65 8.73
N GLY A 134 0.98 21.12 9.10
CA GLY A 134 1.54 21.27 10.45
C GLY A 134 0.78 20.47 11.51
N ALA A 135 0.12 19.38 11.10
CA ALA A 135 -0.71 18.57 11.99
C ALA A 135 0.11 17.63 12.90
N ALA A 136 1.40 17.45 12.61
CA ALA A 136 2.32 16.63 13.41
C ALA A 136 3.74 17.19 13.33
N ARG A 137 4.50 17.04 14.42
CA ARG A 137 5.97 17.08 14.34
C ARG A 137 6.47 15.77 13.77
N MET A 138 7.57 15.81 13.03
CA MET A 138 8.04 14.65 12.27
C MET A 138 9.52 14.35 12.42
N ILE A 139 9.83 13.07 12.54
CA ILE A 139 11.17 12.55 12.29
C ILE A 139 11.03 11.56 11.15
N ILE A 140 11.63 11.85 10.01
CA ILE A 140 11.59 10.98 8.84
C ILE A 140 12.99 10.45 8.61
N THR A 141 13.18 9.14 8.47
CA THR A 141 14.47 8.56 8.06
C THR A 141 14.33 7.93 6.68
N GLY A 142 15.45 7.82 5.94
CA GLY A 142 15.47 7.07 4.69
C GLY A 142 16.85 6.99 4.06
N CYS A 143 16.92 6.25 2.96
CA CYS A 143 18.11 6.16 2.13
C CYS A 143 17.92 7.04 0.88
N ALA A 144 18.78 8.05 0.69
CA ALA A 144 18.66 8.99 -0.43
C ALA A 144 18.94 8.32 -1.78
N ASP A 145 19.97 7.46 -1.82
CA ASP A 145 20.42 6.72 -2.99
C ASP A 145 20.01 5.24 -2.95
N GLY A 146 19.07 4.89 -2.06
CA GLY A 146 18.61 3.53 -1.86
C GLY A 146 17.68 3.06 -2.99
N ALA A 147 17.68 1.75 -3.22
CA ALA A 147 16.66 1.10 -4.01
C ALA A 147 15.60 0.51 -3.05
N PRO A 148 14.31 0.85 -3.21
CA PRO A 148 13.72 1.73 -4.21
C PRO A 148 13.91 3.23 -3.90
N VAL A 149 13.90 4.05 -4.95
CA VAL A 149 13.88 5.52 -4.81
C VAL A 149 12.67 5.94 -3.97
N ALA A 150 12.89 6.92 -3.10
CA ALA A 150 11.84 7.45 -2.23
C ALA A 150 10.64 7.97 -3.06
N PRO A 151 9.39 7.73 -2.61
CA PRO A 151 8.21 8.25 -3.29
C PRO A 151 8.28 9.79 -3.43
N PRO A 152 7.76 10.37 -4.53
CA PRO A 152 7.80 11.83 -4.76
C PRO A 152 7.28 12.67 -3.58
N PRO A 153 6.19 12.30 -2.87
CA PRO A 153 5.74 13.06 -1.71
C PRO A 153 6.75 13.10 -0.55
N ILE A 154 7.56 12.05 -0.37
CA ILE A 154 8.64 12.04 0.63
C ILE A 154 9.77 12.96 0.18
N ALA A 155 10.16 12.89 -1.09
CA ALA A 155 11.20 13.77 -1.65
C ALA A 155 10.83 15.26 -1.57
N ALA A 156 9.55 15.58 -1.71
CA ALA A 156 9.03 16.94 -1.63
C ALA A 156 9.12 17.55 -0.22
N LEU A 157 9.25 16.76 0.85
CA LEU A 157 9.25 17.26 2.23
C LEU A 157 10.35 18.30 2.50
N TRP A 158 11.56 18.08 1.98
CA TRP A 158 12.65 19.04 2.10
C TRP A 158 12.77 19.97 0.88
N GLY A 159 12.27 19.56 -0.28
CA GLY A 159 12.24 20.41 -1.48
C GLY A 159 11.30 21.60 -1.34
N ASP A 160 10.16 21.40 -0.68
CA ASP A 160 9.12 22.40 -0.45
C ASP A 160 9.26 23.14 0.91
N ASP A 161 10.43 23.02 1.55
CA ASP A 161 10.75 23.64 2.86
C ASP A 161 9.72 23.28 3.96
N LEU A 162 9.28 22.01 3.99
CA LEU A 162 8.37 21.50 5.03
C LEU A 162 9.13 20.94 6.22
N LEU A 163 10.30 20.32 6.00
CA LEU A 163 11.15 19.72 7.03
C LEU A 163 12.64 19.98 6.73
N ASP A 164 13.44 20.13 7.78
CA ASP A 164 14.89 20.32 7.65
C ASP A 164 15.58 19.05 7.12
N ARG A 165 16.60 19.17 6.28
CA ARG A 165 17.39 18.03 5.78
C ARG A 165 18.68 17.83 6.59
N ILE A 166 18.89 16.60 7.05
CA ILE A 166 20.10 16.17 7.77
C ILE A 166 20.68 14.94 7.06
N ASP A 167 21.81 15.11 6.38
CA ASP A 167 22.54 13.98 5.78
C ASP A 167 23.56 13.40 6.76
N ILE A 168 23.58 12.08 6.88
CA ILE A 168 24.53 11.29 7.67
C ILE A 168 25.47 10.58 6.69
N ALA A 169 26.77 10.83 6.83
CA ALA A 169 27.80 10.16 6.06
C ALA A 169 27.86 8.66 6.37
N ALA A 170 28.37 7.87 5.42
CA ALA A 170 28.75 6.49 5.69
C ALA A 170 29.76 6.45 6.86
N PRO A 171 29.68 5.46 7.77
CA PRO A 171 30.71 5.28 8.79
C PRO A 171 32.07 5.05 8.11
N ASP A 172 33.16 5.63 8.64
CA ASP A 172 34.51 5.56 8.04
C ASP A 172 34.93 4.12 7.67
N GLU A 173 35.73 3.97 6.60
CA GLU A 173 36.20 2.70 6.00
C GLU A 173 36.77 1.68 7.00
N ALA A 174 37.31 2.11 8.13
CA ALA A 174 37.80 1.22 9.19
C ALA A 174 36.69 0.42 9.91
N THR A 175 35.42 0.83 9.75
CA THR A 175 34.22 0.17 10.28
C THR A 175 33.57 -0.76 9.22
N HIS A 176 34.12 -0.87 8.01
CA HIS A 176 33.59 -1.70 6.91
C HIS A 176 33.93 -3.20 7.02
N ALA A 177 34.68 -3.62 8.04
CA ALA A 177 35.16 -5.01 8.15
C ALA A 177 34.08 -6.07 8.51
N GLY A 178 32.79 -5.79 8.30
CA GLY A 178 31.70 -6.73 8.56
C GLY A 178 30.35 -6.40 7.92
N HIS A 179 30.31 -5.52 6.92
CA HIS A 179 29.06 -5.02 6.31
C HIS A 179 29.01 -5.17 4.79
N ASP A 180 29.93 -5.94 4.19
CA ASP A 180 29.82 -6.28 2.76
C ASP A 180 28.72 -7.33 2.55
N VAL A 181 28.16 -7.40 1.35
CA VAL A 181 27.09 -8.33 0.96
C VAL A 181 27.42 -9.77 1.38
N ALA A 182 28.69 -10.17 1.18
CA ALA A 182 29.21 -11.49 1.51
C ALA A 182 29.23 -11.76 3.02
N ASP A 183 29.50 -10.75 3.86
CA ASP A 183 29.51 -10.91 5.32
C ASP A 183 28.09 -11.13 5.86
N ILE A 184 27.11 -10.41 5.31
CA ILE A 184 25.69 -10.60 5.64
C ILE A 184 25.26 -12.02 5.26
N GLU A 185 25.58 -12.48 4.05
CA GLU A 185 25.23 -13.84 3.61
C GLU A 185 25.89 -14.91 4.49
N ALA A 186 27.17 -14.75 4.82
CA ALA A 186 27.88 -15.67 5.72
C ALA A 186 27.26 -15.68 7.12
N PHE A 187 26.88 -14.52 7.65
CA PHE A 187 26.18 -14.40 8.94
C PHE A 187 24.84 -15.11 8.93
N LEU A 188 24.00 -14.84 7.92
CA LEU A 188 22.67 -15.45 7.78
C LEU A 188 22.75 -16.97 7.54
N ALA A 189 23.81 -17.45 6.89
CA ALA A 189 24.08 -18.88 6.69
C ALA A 189 24.56 -19.58 7.98
N ALA A 190 25.20 -18.84 8.89
CA ALA A 190 25.68 -19.36 10.16
C ALA A 190 24.62 -19.36 11.28
N LEU A 191 23.41 -18.86 11.01
CA LEU A 191 22.33 -18.83 12.00
C LEU A 191 21.89 -20.24 12.42
N PRO A 192 21.64 -20.48 13.71
CA PRO A 192 20.98 -21.70 14.17
C PRO A 192 19.63 -21.89 13.47
N GLY A 193 19.25 -23.14 13.22
CA GLY A 193 17.99 -23.49 12.54
C GLY A 193 16.75 -22.79 13.09
N PRO A 194 16.53 -22.72 14.43
CA PRO A 194 15.38 -22.00 15.00
C PRO A 194 15.40 -20.50 14.68
N ALA A 195 16.52 -19.81 14.91
CA ALA A 195 16.64 -18.38 14.60
C ALA A 195 16.46 -18.10 13.10
N ARG A 196 16.98 -18.98 12.25
CA ARG A 196 16.80 -18.88 10.80
C ARG A 196 15.33 -19.03 10.40
N ALA A 197 14.60 -19.97 10.99
CA ALA A 197 13.18 -20.15 10.72
C ALA A 197 12.35 -18.91 11.09
N ALA A 198 12.64 -18.27 12.22
CA ALA A 198 11.98 -17.03 12.61
C ALA A 198 12.24 -15.87 11.62
N LEU A 199 13.48 -15.75 11.13
CA LEU A 199 13.83 -14.79 10.07
C LEU A 199 13.10 -15.09 8.75
N ASP A 200 13.03 -16.36 8.34
CA ASP A 200 12.40 -16.75 7.07
C ASP A 200 10.91 -16.41 7.04
N TYR A 201 10.20 -16.43 8.18
CA TYR A 201 8.82 -15.92 8.27
C TYR A 201 8.73 -14.41 8.06
N LEU A 202 9.62 -13.63 8.65
CA LEU A 202 9.65 -12.18 8.43
C LEU A 202 10.05 -11.83 6.99
N ALA A 203 10.89 -12.65 6.36
CA ALA A 203 11.28 -12.46 4.96
C ALA A 203 10.09 -12.54 3.99
N VAL A 204 9.03 -13.29 4.33
CA VAL A 204 7.80 -13.37 3.53
C VAL A 204 6.71 -12.39 3.98
N LEU A 205 6.72 -11.98 5.25
CA LEU A 205 5.83 -10.97 5.78
C LEU A 205 6.47 -10.20 6.95
N GLU A 206 6.81 -8.94 6.74
CA GLU A 206 7.38 -8.07 7.77
C GLU A 206 6.55 -6.80 7.94
N PRO A 207 6.19 -6.41 9.17
CA PRO A 207 6.38 -7.13 10.43
C PRO A 207 5.30 -8.19 10.67
N LEU A 208 5.55 -9.04 11.68
CA LEU A 208 4.57 -9.96 12.28
C LEU A 208 4.33 -9.58 13.74
N ALA A 209 3.11 -9.79 14.27
CA ALA A 209 2.91 -9.66 15.70
C ALA A 209 3.75 -10.69 16.45
N LEU A 210 4.29 -10.33 17.62
CA LEU A 210 5.11 -11.24 18.42
C LEU A 210 4.37 -12.55 18.74
N ALA A 211 3.07 -12.46 19.03
CA ALA A 211 2.22 -13.63 19.28
C ALA A 211 2.11 -14.56 18.06
N ASP A 212 2.03 -14.00 16.86
CA ASP A 212 1.92 -14.79 15.61
C ASP A 212 3.25 -15.44 15.25
N LEU A 213 4.35 -14.68 15.33
CA LEU A 213 5.68 -15.23 15.07
C LEU A 213 6.05 -16.30 16.10
N THR A 214 5.68 -16.11 17.37
CA THR A 214 5.84 -17.12 18.43
C THR A 214 5.07 -18.39 18.12
N ARG A 215 3.87 -18.27 17.53
CA ARG A 215 3.07 -19.44 17.13
C ARG A 215 3.67 -20.18 15.94
N LEU A 216 4.25 -19.44 14.99
CA LEU A 216 4.86 -19.98 13.77
C LEU A 216 6.23 -20.63 14.01
N ALA A 217 7.10 -19.99 14.80
CA ALA A 217 8.49 -20.38 14.98
C ALA A 217 8.83 -20.90 16.39
N GLY A 218 8.00 -20.62 17.39
CA GLY A 218 8.26 -20.91 18.81
C GLY A 218 8.99 -19.77 19.53
N ALA A 219 8.70 -19.58 20.83
CA ALA A 219 9.25 -18.49 21.64
C ALA A 219 10.79 -18.54 21.75
N GLU A 220 11.36 -19.74 21.87
CA GLU A 220 12.81 -19.95 21.91
C GLU A 220 13.50 -19.52 20.61
N ALA A 221 12.88 -19.76 19.46
CA ALA A 221 13.41 -19.36 18.16
C ALA A 221 13.43 -17.83 18.02
N VAL A 222 12.37 -17.16 18.46
CA VAL A 222 12.27 -15.70 18.45
C VAL A 222 13.31 -15.10 19.40
N GLY A 223 13.38 -15.57 20.65
CA GLY A 223 14.34 -15.09 21.64
C GLY A 223 15.79 -15.28 21.18
N GLN A 224 16.12 -16.46 20.62
CA GLN A 224 17.45 -16.70 20.06
C GLN A 224 17.78 -15.75 18.90
N ALA A 225 16.81 -15.46 18.03
CA ALA A 225 17.03 -14.56 16.89
C ALA A 225 17.19 -13.09 17.33
N GLU A 226 16.49 -12.66 18.38
CA GLU A 226 16.69 -11.34 19.03
C GLU A 226 18.06 -11.24 19.70
N GLU A 227 18.49 -12.27 20.46
CA GLU A 227 19.81 -12.30 21.11
C GLU A 227 20.96 -12.21 20.10
N LEU A 228 20.78 -12.81 18.93
CA LEU A 228 21.74 -12.76 17.83
C LEU A 228 21.69 -11.43 17.04
N GLY A 229 20.72 -10.55 17.32
CA GLY A 229 20.56 -9.26 16.65
C GLY A 229 20.01 -9.38 15.23
N VAL A 230 19.29 -10.46 14.91
CA VAL A 230 18.65 -10.66 13.60
C VAL A 230 17.26 -10.06 13.58
N LEU A 231 16.57 -10.09 14.71
CA LEU A 231 15.22 -9.57 14.90
C LEU A 231 15.21 -8.45 15.94
N GLU A 232 14.20 -7.59 15.84
CA GLU A 232 13.92 -6.54 16.81
C GLU A 232 12.41 -6.43 17.07
N THR A 233 12.00 -6.56 18.33
CA THR A 233 10.62 -6.30 18.74
C THR A 233 10.39 -4.82 19.03
N ARG A 234 9.36 -4.23 18.42
CA ARG A 234 8.98 -2.82 18.58
C ARG A 234 7.51 -2.67 18.93
N THR A 235 7.22 -1.66 19.75
CA THR A 235 5.85 -1.20 20.03
C THR A 235 5.51 -0.08 19.07
N ARG A 236 4.57 -0.33 18.15
CA ARG A 236 4.11 0.71 17.21
C ARG A 236 3.03 1.60 17.83
N GLY A 237 2.20 0.99 18.68
CA GLY A 237 0.96 1.54 19.22
C GLY A 237 -0.05 1.85 18.13
N GLY A 238 -1.35 1.68 18.38
CA GLY A 238 -2.32 1.79 17.30
C GLY A 238 -3.57 1.00 17.61
N HIS A 239 -4.30 0.72 16.55
CA HIS A 239 -5.25 -0.37 16.46
C HIS A 239 -4.52 -1.55 15.81
N GLY A 240 -4.58 -2.72 16.43
CA GLY A 240 -3.90 -3.91 15.94
C GLY A 240 -2.98 -4.55 16.99
N PRO A 241 -2.44 -5.74 16.68
CA PRO A 241 -1.63 -6.50 17.61
C PRO A 241 -0.26 -5.84 17.82
N ASP A 242 0.12 -5.68 19.09
CA ASP A 242 1.38 -5.09 19.53
C ASP A 242 1.86 -5.91 20.77
N PRO A 243 3.18 -6.14 20.95
CA PRO A 243 4.28 -5.69 20.11
C PRO A 243 4.40 -6.47 18.80
N VAL A 244 5.12 -5.89 17.84
CA VAL A 244 5.44 -6.52 16.55
C VAL A 244 6.94 -6.72 16.38
N VAL A 245 7.32 -7.67 15.53
CA VAL A 245 8.71 -8.06 15.28
C VAL A 245 9.11 -7.66 13.87
N TYR A 246 10.24 -6.99 13.76
CA TYR A 246 10.92 -6.64 12.52
C TYR A 246 12.22 -7.42 12.40
N THR A 247 12.78 -7.45 11.20
CA THR A 247 14.20 -7.71 11.02
C THR A 247 15.01 -6.53 11.56
N ALA A 248 16.13 -6.82 12.21
CA ALA A 248 17.01 -5.79 12.77
C ALA A 248 17.72 -4.97 11.67
N HIS A 249 17.73 -5.48 10.44
CA HIS A 249 18.29 -4.80 9.28
C HIS A 249 17.50 -5.15 8.00
N PRO A 250 17.10 -4.17 7.16
CA PRO A 250 16.30 -4.43 5.96
C PRO A 250 16.89 -5.48 5.00
N LEU A 251 18.22 -5.50 4.86
CA LEU A 251 18.93 -6.50 4.04
C LEU A 251 18.74 -7.95 4.54
N PHE A 252 18.43 -8.18 5.82
CA PHE A 252 18.23 -9.55 6.31
C PHE A 252 16.98 -10.19 5.71
N ALA A 253 15.86 -9.45 5.68
CA ALA A 253 14.63 -9.92 5.03
C ALA A 253 14.86 -10.16 3.53
N GLU A 254 15.55 -9.24 2.85
CA GLU A 254 15.84 -9.35 1.42
C GLU A 254 16.65 -10.62 1.10
N ARG A 255 17.76 -10.84 1.81
CA ARG A 255 18.65 -11.99 1.56
C ARG A 255 18.01 -13.31 1.98
N ALA A 256 17.26 -13.32 3.08
CA ALA A 256 16.47 -14.49 3.47
C ALA A 256 15.44 -14.85 2.39
N LEU A 257 14.72 -13.86 1.84
CA LEU A 257 13.76 -14.09 0.77
C LEU A 257 14.44 -14.59 -0.51
N GLN A 258 15.61 -14.07 -0.88
CA GLN A 258 16.37 -14.59 -2.02
C GLN A 258 16.78 -16.04 -1.83
N ALA A 259 17.26 -16.41 -0.63
CA ALA A 259 17.60 -17.79 -0.30
C ALA A 259 16.40 -18.76 -0.35
N LEU A 260 15.18 -18.25 -0.19
CA LEU A 260 13.92 -19.00 -0.34
C LEU A 260 13.45 -19.13 -1.81
N GLY A 261 14.26 -18.67 -2.76
CA GLY A 261 13.93 -18.66 -4.20
C GLY A 261 13.20 -17.39 -4.65
N GLY A 262 13.31 -16.30 -3.88
CA GLY A 262 12.68 -15.02 -4.18
C GLY A 262 11.16 -15.05 -3.97
N ARG A 263 10.45 -14.11 -4.61
CA ARG A 263 8.99 -13.96 -4.44
C ARG A 263 8.20 -15.18 -4.94
N ASP A 264 8.66 -15.82 -6.00
CA ASP A 264 7.97 -16.97 -6.63
C ASP A 264 8.50 -18.34 -6.18
N GLY A 265 9.46 -18.35 -5.25
CA GLY A 265 10.05 -19.58 -4.73
C GLY A 265 9.06 -20.45 -3.95
N GLN A 266 9.14 -21.76 -4.14
CA GLN A 266 8.25 -22.72 -3.46
C GLN A 266 8.38 -22.66 -1.94
N ALA A 267 9.58 -22.41 -1.41
CA ALA A 267 9.80 -22.28 0.03
C ALA A 267 9.12 -21.02 0.58
N ALA A 268 9.30 -19.87 -0.09
CA ALA A 268 8.60 -18.65 0.27
C ALA A 268 7.07 -18.82 0.19
N ARG A 269 6.56 -19.50 -0.85
CA ARG A 269 5.12 -19.78 -0.99
C ARG A 269 4.56 -20.62 0.17
N ARG A 270 5.28 -21.66 0.60
CA ARG A 270 4.88 -22.50 1.76
C ARG A 270 4.82 -21.69 3.04
N LEU A 271 5.84 -20.87 3.33
CA LEU A 271 5.84 -20.03 4.53
C LEU A 271 4.69 -19.01 4.52
N ARG A 272 4.36 -18.40 3.37
CA ARG A 272 3.16 -17.56 3.26
C ARG A 272 1.88 -18.32 3.57
N THR A 273 1.76 -19.58 3.14
CA THR A 273 0.58 -20.42 3.45
C THR A 273 0.42 -20.60 4.96
N GLU A 274 1.52 -20.86 5.66
CA GLU A 274 1.53 -21.02 7.13
C GLU A 274 1.17 -19.70 7.83
N VAL A 275 1.74 -18.58 7.38
CA VAL A 275 1.40 -17.24 7.89
C VAL A 275 -0.08 -16.91 7.65
N VAL A 276 -0.61 -17.18 6.46
CA VAL A 276 -2.03 -16.96 6.14
C VAL A 276 -2.94 -17.77 7.07
N ALA A 277 -2.62 -19.04 7.31
CA ALA A 277 -3.40 -19.88 8.23
C ALA A 277 -3.45 -19.26 9.63
N VAL A 278 -2.33 -18.68 10.09
CA VAL A 278 -2.25 -18.00 11.38
C VAL A 278 -3.05 -16.68 11.40
N LEU A 279 -2.91 -15.84 10.37
CA LEU A 279 -3.55 -14.53 10.34
C LEU A 279 -5.07 -14.61 10.11
N ALA A 280 -5.53 -15.60 9.34
CA ALA A 280 -6.95 -15.78 9.02
C ALA A 280 -7.82 -16.18 10.23
N GLU A 281 -7.23 -16.59 11.34
CA GLU A 281 -7.97 -16.93 12.57
C GLU A 281 -8.54 -15.70 13.30
N ARG A 282 -8.04 -14.50 12.99
CA ARG A 282 -8.54 -13.25 13.57
C ARG A 282 -9.25 -12.42 12.50
N PRO A 283 -10.38 -11.78 12.83
CA PRO A 283 -11.01 -10.85 11.90
C PRO A 283 -10.07 -9.67 11.63
N CYS A 284 -9.90 -9.31 10.36
CA CYS A 284 -9.20 -8.09 9.98
C CYS A 284 -10.13 -6.89 10.13
N GLU A 285 -9.83 -5.99 11.08
CA GLU A 285 -10.68 -4.84 11.39
C GLU A 285 -10.48 -3.67 10.42
N HIS A 286 -9.35 -3.65 9.69
CA HIS A 286 -8.95 -2.53 8.85
C HIS A 286 -8.65 -2.94 7.41
N VAL A 287 -8.97 -2.05 6.48
CA VAL A 287 -8.79 -2.28 5.03
C VAL A 287 -7.34 -2.61 4.68
N GLY A 288 -6.36 -1.94 5.31
CA GLY A 288 -4.94 -2.23 5.09
C GLY A 288 -4.56 -3.67 5.49
N GLU A 289 -5.10 -4.18 6.60
CA GLU A 289 -4.89 -5.57 7.04
C GLU A 289 -5.56 -6.56 6.09
N GLN A 290 -6.80 -6.26 5.66
CA GLN A 290 -7.55 -7.08 4.70
C GLN A 290 -6.81 -7.20 3.37
N LEU A 291 -6.33 -6.08 2.81
CA LEU A 291 -5.57 -6.07 1.56
C LEU A 291 -4.22 -6.76 1.70
N ARG A 292 -3.55 -6.60 2.84
CA ARG A 292 -2.30 -7.30 3.12
C ARG A 292 -2.49 -8.81 3.21
N LEU A 293 -3.54 -9.26 3.89
CA LEU A 293 -3.88 -10.69 3.96
C LEU A 293 -4.30 -11.24 2.58
N ALA A 294 -5.08 -10.48 1.80
CA ALA A 294 -5.46 -10.88 0.45
C ALA A 294 -4.26 -10.97 -0.50
N ALA A 295 -3.34 -10.00 -0.45
CA ALA A 295 -2.11 -10.01 -1.23
C ALA A 295 -1.21 -11.20 -0.86
N LEU A 296 -1.08 -11.48 0.44
CA LEU A 296 -0.33 -12.62 0.95
C LEU A 296 -0.94 -13.96 0.51
N THR A 297 -2.27 -14.08 0.61
CA THR A 297 -3.01 -15.28 0.22
C THR A 297 -2.95 -15.52 -1.28
N ALA A 298 -3.03 -14.47 -2.10
CA ALA A 298 -2.85 -14.58 -3.55
C ALA A 298 -1.45 -15.08 -3.94
N ALA A 299 -0.44 -14.87 -3.09
CA ALA A 299 0.94 -15.31 -3.28
C ALA A 299 1.29 -16.62 -2.53
N SER A 300 0.31 -17.29 -1.92
CA SER A 300 0.45 -18.54 -1.15
C SER A 300 -0.26 -19.72 -1.83
N ASP A 301 -0.13 -20.92 -1.24
CA ASP A 301 -0.90 -22.11 -1.61
C ASP A 301 -2.21 -22.24 -0.81
N ALA A 302 -2.58 -21.23 -0.01
CA ALA A 302 -3.78 -21.28 0.81
C ALA A 302 -5.06 -21.22 -0.05
N PRO A 303 -6.09 -22.02 0.27
CA PRO A 303 -7.37 -21.93 -0.42
C PRO A 303 -8.05 -20.61 -0.05
N GLN A 304 -8.45 -19.85 -1.07
CA GLN A 304 -9.24 -18.63 -0.89
C GLN A 304 -10.43 -18.64 -1.85
N PRO A 305 -11.65 -18.36 -1.37
CA PRO A 305 -12.79 -18.13 -2.24
C PRO A 305 -12.47 -17.04 -3.25
N ALA A 306 -12.82 -17.27 -4.52
CA ALA A 306 -12.60 -16.27 -5.56
C ALA A 306 -13.36 -14.96 -5.28
N ALA A 307 -14.51 -15.02 -4.58
CA ALA A 307 -15.27 -13.85 -4.16
C ALA A 307 -14.42 -12.90 -3.28
N ASP A 308 -13.71 -13.42 -2.29
CA ASP A 308 -12.88 -12.62 -1.39
C ASP A 308 -11.72 -11.93 -2.15
N LEU A 309 -11.13 -12.61 -3.13
CA LEU A 309 -10.11 -12.03 -4.01
C LEU A 309 -10.68 -10.93 -4.91
N VAL A 310 -11.91 -11.10 -5.39
CA VAL A 310 -12.61 -10.05 -6.16
C VAL A 310 -12.88 -8.83 -5.28
N ASP A 311 -13.38 -9.02 -4.07
CA ASP A 311 -13.66 -7.92 -3.15
C ASP A 311 -12.39 -7.15 -2.81
N ALA A 312 -11.29 -7.85 -2.50
CA ALA A 312 -9.99 -7.26 -2.27
C ALA A 312 -9.44 -6.53 -3.53
N ALA A 313 -9.59 -7.11 -4.72
CA ALA A 313 -9.19 -6.46 -5.97
C ALA A 313 -9.95 -5.15 -6.18
N GLN A 314 -11.27 -5.16 -5.97
CA GLN A 314 -12.10 -3.97 -6.09
C GLN A 314 -11.75 -2.92 -5.04
N GLN A 315 -11.44 -3.33 -3.81
CA GLN A 315 -10.95 -2.42 -2.77
C GLN A 315 -9.63 -1.76 -3.18
N ALA A 316 -8.64 -2.53 -3.65
CA ALA A 316 -7.36 -1.99 -4.14
C ALA A 316 -7.58 -0.97 -5.28
N LEU A 317 -8.43 -1.29 -6.25
CA LEU A 317 -8.80 -0.38 -7.35
C LEU A 317 -9.47 0.90 -6.84
N ARG A 318 -10.37 0.81 -5.85
CA ARG A 318 -10.99 2.00 -5.23
C ARG A 318 -9.96 2.91 -4.55
N LEU A 319 -8.90 2.34 -4.00
CA LEU A 319 -7.79 3.08 -3.38
C LEU A 319 -6.77 3.58 -4.41
N GLY A 320 -6.95 3.27 -5.69
CA GLY A 320 -6.07 3.69 -6.78
C GLY A 320 -4.86 2.80 -7.01
N ASP A 321 -4.75 1.66 -6.32
CA ASP A 321 -3.67 0.69 -6.56
C ASP A 321 -4.08 -0.30 -7.66
N LEU A 322 -3.79 0.11 -8.89
CA LEU A 322 -4.15 -0.63 -10.09
C LEU A 322 -3.35 -1.93 -10.26
N GLU A 323 -2.11 -1.94 -9.78
CA GLU A 323 -1.23 -3.11 -9.90
C GLU A 323 -1.65 -4.20 -8.91
N LEU A 324 -1.91 -3.84 -7.65
CA LEU A 324 -2.46 -4.79 -6.68
C LEU A 324 -3.84 -5.28 -7.13
N GLY A 325 -4.70 -4.38 -7.60
CA GLY A 325 -6.01 -4.73 -8.15
C GLY A 325 -5.92 -5.74 -9.29
N GLU A 326 -5.00 -5.56 -10.23
CA GLU A 326 -4.75 -6.52 -11.31
C GLU A 326 -4.26 -7.87 -10.77
N ARG A 327 -3.24 -7.89 -9.89
CA ARG A 327 -2.69 -9.14 -9.34
C ARG A 327 -3.77 -9.97 -8.64
N LEU A 328 -4.59 -9.33 -7.80
CA LEU A 328 -5.69 -9.98 -7.09
C LEU A 328 -6.78 -10.47 -8.05
N ALA A 329 -7.15 -9.65 -9.05
CA ALA A 329 -8.16 -10.04 -10.03
C ALA A 329 -7.71 -11.20 -10.94
N ARG A 330 -6.43 -11.25 -11.33
CA ARG A 330 -5.85 -12.41 -12.04
C ARG A 330 -5.91 -13.66 -11.18
N SER A 331 -5.50 -13.55 -9.91
CA SER A 331 -5.57 -14.65 -8.94
C SER A 331 -7.01 -15.17 -8.73
N ALA A 332 -8.00 -14.27 -8.75
CA ALA A 332 -9.42 -14.64 -8.70
C ALA A 332 -9.88 -15.36 -9.98
N LEU A 333 -9.42 -14.90 -11.14
CA LEU A 333 -9.78 -15.47 -12.44
C LEU A 333 -9.18 -16.87 -12.65
N ASP A 334 -7.96 -17.10 -12.15
CA ASP A 334 -7.33 -18.42 -12.17
C ASP A 334 -8.12 -19.47 -11.35
N ARG A 335 -8.91 -19.02 -10.38
CA ARG A 335 -9.73 -19.86 -9.48
C ARG A 335 -11.20 -19.95 -9.91
N SER A 336 -11.71 -18.96 -10.62
CA SER A 336 -13.11 -18.92 -11.07
C SER A 336 -13.25 -18.13 -12.37
N ASP A 337 -14.04 -18.64 -13.31
CA ASP A 337 -14.35 -17.92 -14.54
C ASP A 337 -15.54 -16.96 -14.40
N HIS A 338 -15.83 -16.51 -13.17
CA HIS A 338 -17.03 -15.75 -12.88
C HIS A 338 -16.90 -14.29 -13.33
N LEU A 339 -18.02 -13.70 -13.74
CA LEU A 339 -18.08 -12.32 -14.24
C LEU A 339 -17.41 -11.29 -13.32
N PRO A 340 -17.60 -11.30 -11.99
CA PRO A 340 -16.98 -10.30 -11.10
C PRO A 340 -15.44 -10.27 -11.18
N ALA A 341 -14.78 -11.43 -11.34
CA ALA A 341 -13.32 -11.49 -11.50
C ALA A 341 -12.88 -10.87 -12.83
N ARG A 342 -13.62 -11.14 -13.91
CA ARG A 342 -13.37 -10.54 -15.23
C ARG A 342 -13.57 -9.03 -15.22
N LEU A 343 -14.61 -8.53 -14.55
CA LEU A 343 -14.88 -7.10 -14.43
C LEU A 343 -13.77 -6.38 -13.64
N ALA A 344 -13.35 -6.95 -12.50
CA ALA A 344 -12.24 -6.40 -11.71
C ALA A 344 -10.95 -6.33 -12.53
N LEU A 345 -10.61 -7.41 -13.25
CA LEU A 345 -9.41 -7.46 -14.09
C LEU A 345 -9.50 -6.46 -15.26
N ALA A 346 -10.64 -6.39 -15.94
CA ALA A 346 -10.84 -5.46 -17.05
C ALA A 346 -10.76 -3.99 -16.60
N HIS A 347 -11.30 -3.66 -15.43
CA HIS A 347 -11.14 -2.32 -14.84
C HIS A 347 -9.68 -1.99 -14.54
N ALA A 348 -8.95 -2.91 -13.90
CA ALA A 348 -7.53 -2.72 -13.60
C ALA A 348 -6.71 -2.46 -14.88
N LEU A 349 -6.89 -3.30 -15.90
CA LEU A 349 -6.22 -3.17 -17.20
C LEU A 349 -6.61 -1.87 -17.92
N GLY A 350 -7.91 -1.53 -17.91
CA GLY A 350 -8.41 -0.32 -18.53
C GLY A 350 -7.77 0.94 -17.94
N TRP A 351 -7.72 1.06 -16.62
CA TRP A 351 -7.17 2.26 -15.97
C TRP A 351 -5.64 2.36 -16.08
N GLN A 352 -4.95 1.25 -16.36
CA GLN A 352 -3.54 1.25 -16.75
C GLN A 352 -3.31 1.58 -18.24
N GLY A 353 -4.36 1.91 -19.01
CA GLY A 353 -4.26 2.20 -20.44
C GLY A 353 -4.17 0.95 -21.34
N ARG A 354 -4.32 -0.25 -20.79
CA ARG A 354 -4.17 -1.54 -21.50
C ARG A 354 -5.48 -2.01 -22.10
N GLY A 355 -6.13 -1.15 -22.89
CA GLY A 355 -7.49 -1.36 -23.38
C GLY A 355 -7.69 -2.61 -24.25
N ARG A 356 -6.67 -3.05 -25.00
CA ARG A 356 -6.76 -4.29 -25.80
C ARG A 356 -6.86 -5.54 -24.92
N GLU A 357 -6.11 -5.58 -23.82
CA GLU A 357 -6.18 -6.69 -22.87
C GLU A 357 -7.50 -6.68 -22.10
N ALA A 358 -7.98 -5.49 -21.71
CA ALA A 358 -9.31 -5.34 -21.11
C ALA A 358 -10.42 -5.84 -22.04
N ASP A 359 -10.36 -5.54 -23.34
CA ASP A 359 -11.34 -6.05 -24.31
C ASP A 359 -11.27 -7.57 -24.46
N ALA A 360 -10.08 -8.16 -24.45
CA ALA A 360 -9.91 -9.61 -24.52
C ALA A 360 -10.57 -10.31 -23.31
N VAL A 361 -10.38 -9.77 -22.10
CA VAL A 361 -11.00 -10.30 -20.87
C VAL A 361 -12.53 -10.21 -20.93
N LEU A 362 -13.07 -9.08 -21.40
CA LEU A 362 -14.51 -8.85 -21.51
C LEU A 362 -15.15 -9.63 -22.67
N SER A 363 -14.42 -9.88 -23.76
CA SER A 363 -14.91 -10.60 -24.94
C SER A 363 -15.16 -12.08 -24.68
N ALA A 364 -14.53 -12.66 -23.65
CA ALA A 364 -14.72 -14.05 -23.27
C ALA A 364 -16.02 -14.32 -22.50
N VAL A 365 -16.76 -13.27 -22.09
CA VAL A 365 -18.05 -13.42 -21.41
C VAL A 365 -19.13 -13.73 -22.43
N ASP A 366 -19.89 -14.81 -22.23
CA ASP A 366 -21.12 -15.06 -22.97
C ASP A 366 -22.26 -14.19 -22.40
N PRO A 367 -22.75 -13.18 -23.13
CA PRO A 367 -23.76 -12.30 -22.61
C PRO A 367 -25.16 -12.94 -22.58
N ALA A 368 -25.39 -14.10 -23.22
CA ALA A 368 -26.72 -14.71 -23.31
C ALA A 368 -27.24 -15.21 -21.94
N GLY A 369 -26.33 -15.62 -21.04
CA GLY A 369 -26.66 -16.11 -19.71
C GLY A 369 -26.72 -15.04 -18.61
N LEU A 370 -26.47 -13.77 -18.93
CA LEU A 370 -26.39 -12.70 -17.92
C LEU A 370 -27.77 -12.19 -17.52
N THR A 371 -27.95 -11.95 -16.22
CA THR A 371 -29.08 -11.15 -15.73
C THR A 371 -28.95 -9.69 -16.20
N GLU A 372 -30.05 -8.94 -16.18
CA GLU A 372 -30.02 -7.54 -16.63
C GLU A 372 -28.98 -6.67 -15.87
N PRO A 373 -28.81 -6.78 -14.53
CA PRO A 373 -27.73 -6.09 -13.82
C PRO A 373 -26.32 -6.50 -14.26
N GLU A 374 -26.09 -7.79 -14.46
CA GLU A 374 -24.79 -8.32 -14.91
C GLU A 374 -24.47 -7.88 -16.34
N LEU A 375 -25.47 -7.91 -17.23
CA LEU A 375 -25.34 -7.41 -18.59
C LEU A 375 -24.94 -5.93 -18.59
N MET A 376 -25.54 -5.13 -17.71
CA MET A 376 -25.19 -3.71 -17.56
C MET A 376 -23.78 -3.51 -17.01
N ALA A 377 -23.40 -4.25 -15.96
CA ALA A 377 -22.07 -4.20 -15.36
C ALA A 377 -20.96 -4.58 -16.35
N TRP A 378 -21.25 -5.50 -17.29
CA TRP A 378 -20.34 -5.91 -18.36
C TRP A 378 -20.35 -4.97 -19.57
N ALA A 379 -21.52 -4.55 -20.05
CA ALA A 379 -21.64 -3.82 -21.29
C ALA A 379 -21.10 -2.39 -21.20
N LEU A 380 -21.28 -1.70 -20.07
CA LEU A 380 -20.80 -0.33 -19.89
C LEU A 380 -19.28 -0.20 -20.02
N PRO A 381 -18.45 -0.94 -19.26
CA PRO A 381 -17.00 -0.86 -19.40
C PRO A 381 -16.52 -1.36 -20.77
N ARG A 382 -17.17 -2.36 -21.36
CA ARG A 382 -16.85 -2.84 -22.72
C ARG A 382 -17.06 -1.76 -23.77
N ALA A 383 -18.21 -1.08 -23.74
CA ALA A 383 -18.51 0.00 -24.67
C ALA A 383 -17.55 1.18 -24.50
N ALA A 384 -17.29 1.58 -23.25
CA ALA A 384 -16.35 2.66 -22.94
C ALA A 384 -14.93 2.32 -23.42
N ASN A 385 -14.47 1.09 -23.20
CA ASN A 385 -13.17 0.64 -23.67
C ASN A 385 -13.07 0.65 -25.20
N GLN A 386 -14.09 0.18 -25.92
CA GLN A 386 -14.13 0.25 -27.39
C GLN A 386 -14.06 1.69 -27.90
N PHE A 387 -14.81 2.61 -27.30
CA PHE A 387 -14.85 4.01 -27.72
C PHE A 387 -13.54 4.73 -27.39
N PHE A 388 -13.15 4.76 -26.10
CA PHE A 388 -12.05 5.60 -25.61
C PHE A 388 -10.67 4.98 -25.78
N MET A 389 -10.55 3.65 -25.62
CA MET A 389 -9.24 3.00 -25.58
C MET A 389 -8.86 2.35 -26.91
N LEU A 390 -9.84 1.81 -27.65
CA LEU A 390 -9.60 1.17 -28.94
C LEU A 390 -9.79 2.12 -30.13
N GLY A 391 -10.44 3.27 -29.93
CA GLY A 391 -10.73 4.21 -31.00
C GLY A 391 -11.76 3.68 -32.00
N GLU A 392 -12.74 2.91 -31.54
CA GLU A 392 -13.78 2.26 -32.36
C GLU A 392 -15.19 2.85 -32.09
N PRO A 393 -15.44 4.14 -32.39
CA PRO A 393 -16.65 4.84 -31.96
C PRO A 393 -17.94 4.29 -32.59
N GLU A 394 -17.91 3.89 -33.87
CA GLU A 394 -19.07 3.31 -34.56
C GLU A 394 -19.44 1.96 -33.95
N ARG A 395 -18.43 1.13 -33.66
CA ARG A 395 -18.62 -0.19 -33.06
C ARG A 395 -19.16 -0.08 -31.63
N ALA A 396 -18.63 0.84 -30.83
CA ALA A 396 -19.12 1.10 -29.49
C ALA A 396 -20.59 1.60 -29.51
N THR A 397 -20.93 2.47 -30.45
CA THR A 397 -22.31 2.98 -30.61
C THR A 397 -23.28 1.88 -31.03
N ALA A 398 -22.90 1.05 -32.00
CA ALA A 398 -23.70 -0.10 -32.43
C ALA A 398 -23.88 -1.12 -31.29
N PHE A 399 -22.83 -1.37 -30.52
CA PHE A 399 -22.86 -2.26 -29.35
C PHE A 399 -23.83 -1.75 -28.26
N LEU A 400 -23.83 -0.45 -27.95
CA LEU A 400 -24.79 0.15 -27.00
C LEU A 400 -26.23 0.03 -27.49
N ALA A 401 -26.49 0.29 -28.78
CA ALA A 401 -27.82 0.16 -29.35
C ALA A 401 -28.34 -1.29 -29.29
N ALA A 402 -27.47 -2.27 -29.58
CA ALA A 402 -27.80 -3.69 -29.47
C ALA A 402 -28.09 -4.10 -28.01
N THR A 403 -27.26 -3.63 -27.07
CA THR A 403 -27.44 -3.90 -25.63
C THR A 403 -28.74 -3.28 -25.10
N ARG A 404 -29.07 -2.06 -25.54
CA ARG A 404 -30.32 -1.39 -25.19
C ARG A 404 -31.56 -2.21 -25.56
N GLY A 405 -31.53 -2.90 -26.71
CA GLY A 405 -32.62 -3.77 -27.14
C GLY A 405 -32.84 -5.01 -26.25
N ARG A 406 -31.86 -5.35 -25.41
CA ARG A 406 -31.88 -6.53 -24.52
C ARG A 406 -32.31 -6.22 -23.09
N VAL A 407 -32.38 -4.93 -22.71
CA VAL A 407 -32.78 -4.49 -21.37
C VAL A 407 -34.21 -3.97 -21.35
N THR A 408 -34.92 -4.26 -20.26
CA THR A 408 -36.33 -3.90 -20.08
C THR A 408 -36.51 -2.77 -19.06
N GLY A 409 -35.63 -2.68 -18.06
CA GLY A 409 -35.70 -1.68 -17.01
C GLY A 409 -35.44 -0.25 -17.50
N ALA A 410 -36.17 0.70 -16.93
CA ALA A 410 -36.01 2.13 -17.25
C ALA A 410 -34.60 2.65 -16.87
N SER A 411 -34.08 2.26 -15.70
CA SER A 411 -32.76 2.72 -15.23
C SER A 411 -31.61 2.24 -16.12
N PRO A 412 -31.47 0.94 -16.47
CA PRO A 412 -30.49 0.47 -17.47
C PRO A 412 -30.55 1.21 -18.80
N ARG A 413 -31.76 1.44 -19.33
CA ARG A 413 -31.98 2.18 -20.58
C ARG A 413 -31.47 3.62 -20.49
N ILE A 414 -31.79 4.32 -19.39
CA ILE A 414 -31.30 5.68 -19.12
C ILE A 414 -29.77 5.71 -19.09
N THR A 415 -29.14 4.75 -18.42
CA THR A 415 -27.67 4.69 -18.33
C THR A 415 -27.01 4.46 -19.68
N LEU A 416 -27.56 3.57 -20.52
CA LEU A 416 -27.06 3.34 -21.89
C LEU A 416 -27.23 4.57 -22.78
N ASP A 417 -28.36 5.27 -22.66
CA ASP A 417 -28.61 6.51 -23.41
C ASP A 417 -27.66 7.63 -22.98
N ALA A 418 -27.39 7.76 -21.68
CA ALA A 418 -26.44 8.73 -21.14
C ALA A 418 -25.01 8.48 -21.64
N LEU A 419 -24.57 7.21 -21.66
CA LEU A 419 -23.27 6.84 -22.22
C LEU A 419 -23.23 7.11 -23.74
N GLY A 420 -24.30 6.79 -24.47
CA GLY A 420 -24.42 7.11 -25.89
C GLY A 420 -24.36 8.61 -26.20
N ALA A 421 -24.98 9.45 -25.36
CA ALA A 421 -24.88 10.90 -25.45
C ALA A 421 -23.43 11.38 -25.21
N THR A 422 -22.73 10.75 -24.26
CA THR A 422 -21.30 11.03 -23.99
C THR A 422 -20.42 10.68 -25.19
N PHE A 423 -20.67 9.55 -25.85
CA PHE A 423 -19.97 9.19 -27.09
C PHE A 423 -20.25 10.18 -28.23
N ALA A 424 -21.52 10.58 -28.41
CA ALA A 424 -21.88 11.57 -29.42
C ALA A 424 -21.19 12.92 -29.16
N MET A 425 -21.09 13.35 -27.90
CA MET A 425 -20.38 14.58 -27.52
C MET A 425 -18.89 14.49 -27.89
N ASN A 426 -18.21 13.42 -27.48
CA ASN A 426 -16.78 13.22 -27.71
C ASN A 426 -16.43 12.98 -29.19
N ALA A 427 -17.37 12.46 -29.98
CA ALA A 427 -17.25 12.35 -31.44
C ALA A 427 -17.55 13.67 -32.19
N GLY A 428 -17.81 14.77 -31.49
CA GLY A 428 -18.10 16.09 -32.07
C GLY A 428 -19.54 16.27 -32.58
N ASN A 429 -20.44 15.32 -32.32
CA ASN A 429 -21.85 15.40 -32.73
C ASN A 429 -22.73 16.03 -31.64
N ILE A 430 -22.49 17.32 -31.38
CA ILE A 430 -23.10 18.09 -30.28
C ILE A 430 -24.63 18.11 -30.39
N GLY A 431 -25.20 18.20 -31.60
CA GLY A 431 -26.64 18.22 -31.82
C GLY A 431 -27.32 16.90 -31.40
N ARG A 432 -26.72 15.76 -31.74
CA ARG A 432 -27.20 14.44 -31.32
C ARG A 432 -27.03 14.25 -29.81
N ALA A 433 -25.90 14.69 -29.24
CA ALA A 433 -25.65 14.63 -27.81
C ALA A 433 -26.71 15.43 -27.01
N ALA A 434 -27.01 16.66 -27.43
CA ALA A 434 -28.01 17.52 -26.79
C ALA A 434 -29.42 16.93 -26.87
N HIS A 435 -29.81 16.38 -28.03
CA HIS A 435 -31.11 15.72 -28.19
C HIS A 435 -31.27 14.49 -27.30
N SER A 436 -30.25 13.63 -27.24
CA SER A 436 -30.24 12.45 -26.38
C SER A 436 -30.21 12.83 -24.89
N ALA A 437 -29.45 13.86 -24.51
CA ALA A 437 -29.38 14.33 -23.12
C ALA A 437 -30.70 14.97 -22.64
N ALA A 438 -31.39 15.72 -23.50
CA ALA A 438 -32.68 16.34 -23.18
C ALA A 438 -33.81 15.34 -22.91
N ALA A 439 -33.67 14.10 -23.40
CA ALA A 439 -34.62 13.02 -23.16
C ALA A 439 -34.35 12.27 -21.83
N LEU A 440 -33.27 12.59 -21.11
CA LEU A 440 -32.92 11.94 -19.84
C LEU A 440 -33.58 12.64 -18.64
N PRO A 441 -34.00 11.90 -17.59
CA PRO A 441 -34.44 12.52 -16.35
C PRO A 441 -33.30 13.28 -15.67
N ALA A 442 -33.62 14.38 -14.98
CA ALA A 442 -32.63 15.30 -14.36
C ALA A 442 -31.66 14.66 -13.34
N GLN A 443 -31.96 13.47 -12.81
CA GLN A 443 -31.07 12.72 -11.89
C GLN A 443 -30.01 11.88 -12.62
N ALA A 444 -30.15 11.62 -13.93
CA ALA A 444 -29.25 10.76 -14.70
C ALA A 444 -27.98 11.46 -15.20
N THR A 445 -28.01 12.80 -15.28
CA THR A 445 -26.87 13.63 -15.73
C THR A 445 -25.68 13.59 -14.76
N ALA A 446 -25.89 13.23 -13.49
CA ALA A 446 -24.83 13.11 -12.48
C ALA A 446 -24.01 11.81 -12.59
N MET A 447 -24.53 10.73 -13.20
CA MET A 447 -23.80 9.47 -13.37
C MET A 447 -22.78 9.52 -14.52
N SER A 448 -23.00 10.38 -15.53
CA SER A 448 -22.10 10.57 -16.67
C SER A 448 -20.70 11.08 -16.25
N SER A 449 -20.61 11.89 -15.19
CA SER A 449 -19.32 12.42 -14.70
C SER A 449 -18.40 11.35 -14.08
N ALA A 450 -18.94 10.20 -13.66
CA ALA A 450 -18.15 9.10 -13.09
C ALA A 450 -17.52 8.19 -14.15
N ALA A 451 -18.12 8.11 -15.35
CA ALA A 451 -17.52 7.41 -16.50
C ALA A 451 -16.51 8.29 -17.24
N GLY A 452 -16.66 9.62 -17.17
CA GLY A 452 -15.78 10.59 -17.82
C GLY A 452 -14.48 10.92 -17.07
N SER A 453 -14.31 10.51 -15.82
CA SER A 453 -13.07 10.75 -15.05
C SER A 453 -11.91 9.83 -15.44
N ALA A 454 -12.06 9.03 -16.50
CA ALA A 454 -10.99 8.22 -17.10
C ALA A 454 -10.21 8.97 -18.20
N SER A 455 -10.49 10.27 -18.42
CA SER A 455 -9.89 11.07 -19.51
C SER A 455 -9.15 12.35 -19.04
N THR A 456 -8.77 12.42 -17.77
CA THR A 456 -7.83 13.41 -17.22
C THR A 456 -6.99 12.72 -16.18
#